data_AF-A0A4Q4MA73-F1
#
_entry.id   AF-A0A4Q4MA73-F1
#
_cell.length_a   1.000
_cell.length_b   1.000
_cell.length_c   1.000
_cell.angle_alpha   90.00
_cell.angle_beta   90.00
_cell.angle_gamma   90.00
#
_symmetry.space_group_name_H-M   'P 1'
#
loop_
_entity.id
_entity.type
_entity.pdbx_description
1 polymer ?
#
loop_
_entity_poly.entity_id
_entity_poly.type
_entity_poly.pdbx_seq_one_letter_code
_entity_poly.pdbx_strand_id
1 'polypeptide(L)'
;MSSIFCCSNTQGYKNRILSHESKFQTFMAWANYPKESSAVSPETMPSSADITFVVQVVKQTNYGPLDSKRYFVTGSDGVFVEVTEQWLIDANFEKLNT
;
A
#
# COMPACT_ATOMS: atom_id res chain seq x y z
N MET A 1 9.04 -12.02 6.15
CA MET A 1 8.78 -11.31 4.89
C MET A 1 7.65 -12.04 4.18
N SER A 2 6.67 -11.33 3.62
CA SER A 2 5.53 -11.96 2.93
C SER A 2 5.25 -11.26 1.61
N SER A 3 4.93 -12.06 0.58
CA SER A 3 4.53 -11.54 -0.73
C SER A 3 3.41 -10.52 -0.58
N ILE A 4 3.53 -9.40 -1.29
CA ILE A 4 2.52 -8.32 -1.29
C ILE A 4 1.22 -8.84 -1.91
N PHE A 5 1.33 -9.61 -3.00
CA PHE A 5 0.18 -10.20 -3.70
C PHE A 5 0.19 -11.72 -3.62
N CYS A 6 -0.99 -12.33 -3.67
CA CYS A 6 -1.13 -13.79 -3.74
C CYS A 6 -0.85 -14.36 -5.14
N CYS A 7 -0.91 -13.54 -6.19
CA CYS A 7 -0.83 -13.96 -7.58
C CYS A 7 0.09 -13.03 -8.38
N SER A 8 0.70 -13.56 -9.44
CA SER A 8 1.63 -12.83 -10.33
C SER A 8 0.95 -11.91 -11.35
N ASN A 9 -0.38 -11.99 -11.52
CA ASN A 9 -1.14 -11.17 -12.47
C ASN A 9 -2.34 -10.52 -11.77
N THR A 10 -2.05 -9.60 -10.84
CA THR A 10 -3.07 -8.79 -10.17
C THR A 10 -3.56 -7.68 -11.10
N GLN A 11 -4.88 -7.59 -11.28
CA GLN A 11 -5.52 -6.60 -12.17
C GLN A 11 -6.59 -5.81 -11.42
N GLY A 12 -6.86 -4.60 -11.91
CA GLY A 12 -7.91 -3.75 -11.36
C GLY A 12 -9.29 -4.39 -11.44
N TYR A 13 -10.12 -4.14 -10.43
CA TYR A 13 -11.48 -4.67 -10.40
C TYR A 13 -12.37 -3.97 -11.46
N LYS A 14 -12.95 -4.75 -12.36
CA LYS A 14 -13.97 -4.32 -13.34
C LYS A 14 -13.55 -3.27 -14.38
N ASN A 15 -12.26 -3.11 -14.68
CA ASN A 15 -11.77 -2.13 -15.67
C ASN A 15 -12.29 -0.69 -15.43
N ARG A 16 -12.63 -0.36 -14.19
CA ARG A 16 -13.10 0.99 -13.83
C ARG A 16 -11.89 1.86 -13.55
N ILE A 17 -11.77 2.98 -14.27
CA ILE A 17 -10.76 3.99 -13.97
C ILE A 17 -11.22 4.77 -12.73
N LEU A 18 -10.40 4.76 -11.67
CA LEU A 18 -10.65 5.52 -10.44
C LEU A 18 -9.99 6.91 -10.50
N SER A 19 -10.48 7.86 -9.72
CA SER A 19 -9.93 9.23 -9.65
C SER A 19 -8.45 9.27 -9.24
N HIS A 20 -7.98 8.24 -8.54
CA HIS A 20 -6.60 8.10 -8.08
C HIS A 20 -5.89 6.88 -8.69
N GLU A 21 -6.37 6.41 -9.84
CA GLU A 21 -5.81 5.25 -10.56
C GLU A 21 -4.30 5.38 -10.77
N SER A 22 -3.79 6.59 -11.08
CA SER A 22 -2.36 6.84 -11.29
C SER A 22 -1.49 6.50 -10.07
N LYS A 23 -2.00 6.76 -8.85
CA LYS A 23 -1.31 6.41 -7.60
C LYS A 23 -1.21 4.89 -7.44
N PHE A 24 -2.29 4.18 -7.74
CA PHE A 24 -2.33 2.71 -7.70
C PHE A 24 -1.46 2.10 -8.81
N GLN A 25 -1.47 2.64 -10.03
CA GLN A 25 -0.60 2.18 -11.12
C GLN A 25 0.88 2.31 -10.76
N THR A 26 1.27 3.41 -10.12
CA THR A 26 2.65 3.61 -9.64
C THR A 26 3.04 2.54 -8.61
N PHE A 27 2.15 2.27 -7.65
CA PHE A 27 2.34 1.19 -6.67
C PHE A 27 2.43 -0.19 -7.33
N MET A 28 1.52 -0.50 -8.25
CA MET A 28 1.48 -1.77 -8.98
C MET A 28 2.73 -1.97 -9.83
N ALA A 29 3.22 -0.92 -10.49
CA ALA A 29 4.47 -0.95 -11.25
C ALA A 29 5.67 -1.26 -10.34
N TRP A 30 5.72 -0.64 -9.16
CA TRP A 30 6.74 -0.96 -8.15
C TRP A 30 6.59 -2.39 -7.60
N ALA A 31 5.37 -2.89 -7.43
CA ALA A 31 5.06 -4.20 -6.84
C ALA A 31 5.01 -5.36 -7.87
N ASN A 32 5.28 -5.11 -9.15
CA ASN A 32 5.12 -6.07 -10.26
C ASN A 32 6.15 -7.23 -10.26
N TYR A 33 7.26 -7.08 -9.55
CA TYR A 33 8.23 -8.15 -9.34
C TYR A 33 7.94 -8.83 -7.99
N PRO A 34 8.16 -10.16 -7.79
CA PRO A 34 7.96 -10.82 -6.51
C PRO A 34 8.80 -10.14 -5.43
N LYS A 35 8.16 -9.19 -4.75
CA LYS A 35 8.70 -8.41 -3.65
C LYS A 35 8.04 -8.94 -2.40
N GLU A 36 8.88 -9.49 -1.54
CA GLU A 36 8.48 -9.68 -0.17
C GLU A 36 8.66 -8.36 0.57
N SER A 37 7.70 -8.03 1.41
CA SER A 37 7.80 -6.87 2.29
C SER A 37 7.62 -7.31 3.74
N SER A 38 8.24 -6.53 4.62
CA SER A 38 8.03 -6.56 6.06
C SER A 38 7.96 -5.11 6.53
N ALA A 39 7.10 -4.83 7.52
CA ALA A 39 7.02 -3.52 8.14
C ALA A 39 8.41 -3.07 8.58
N VAL A 40 8.79 -1.86 8.18
CA VAL A 40 10.09 -1.29 8.52
C VAL A 40 10.07 -0.83 9.98
N SER A 41 11.19 -0.96 10.68
CA SER A 41 11.32 -0.45 12.06
C SER A 41 11.06 1.07 12.10
N PRO A 42 10.49 1.59 13.21
CA PRO A 42 10.19 3.01 13.38
C PRO A 42 11.37 3.95 13.08
N GLU A 43 12.59 3.49 13.36
CA GLU A 43 13.84 4.24 13.21
C GLU A 43 14.26 4.46 11.75
N THR A 44 13.73 3.69 10.81
CA THR A 44 14.00 3.82 9.36
C THR A 44 12.76 4.30 8.60
N MET A 45 11.73 4.77 9.32
CA MET A 45 10.53 5.27 8.68
C MET A 45 10.79 6.65 8.07
N PRO A 46 10.30 6.89 6.84
CA PRO A 46 10.31 8.23 6.27
C PRO A 46 9.49 9.19 7.13
N SER A 47 9.92 10.45 7.17
CA SER A 47 9.18 11.52 7.84
C SER A 47 7.77 11.63 7.26
N SER A 48 6.75 11.64 8.12
CA SER A 48 5.35 11.75 7.70
C SER A 48 5.06 13.03 6.94
N ALA A 49 5.83 14.10 7.18
CA ALA A 49 5.69 15.40 6.52
C ALA A 49 5.96 15.33 5.00
N ASP A 50 6.75 14.36 4.55
CA ASP A 50 7.14 14.21 3.14
C ASP A 50 6.19 13.27 2.37
N ILE A 51 5.23 12.64 3.06
CA ILE A 51 4.35 11.63 2.49
C ILE A 51 3.00 12.22 2.11
N THR A 52 2.66 12.11 0.83
CA THR A 52 1.44 12.71 0.26
C THR A 52 0.27 11.75 0.13
N PHE A 53 0.52 10.43 0.14
CA PHE A 53 -0.52 9.41 0.12
C PHE A 53 -0.01 8.09 0.68
N VAL A 54 -0.98 7.26 1.09
CA VAL A 54 -0.76 5.89 1.58
C VAL A 54 -1.56 4.95 0.70
N VAL A 55 -0.95 3.84 0.30
CA VAL A 55 -1.65 2.74 -0.37
C VAL A 55 -2.00 1.67 0.65
N GLN A 56 -3.29 1.40 0.79
CA GLN A 56 -3.77 0.28 1.59
C GLN A 56 -3.94 -0.95 0.70
N VAL A 57 -3.21 -2.00 1.02
CA VAL A 57 -3.38 -3.32 0.39
C VAL A 57 -4.20 -4.19 1.33
N VAL A 58 -5.31 -4.69 0.79
CA VAL A 58 -6.26 -5.50 1.52
C VAL A 58 -6.35 -6.88 0.89
N LYS A 59 -6.25 -7.92 1.71
CA LYS A 59 -6.53 -9.29 1.28
C LYS A 59 -7.91 -9.72 1.78
N GLN A 60 -8.74 -10.20 0.86
CA GLN A 60 -10.02 -10.83 1.16
C GLN A 60 -10.15 -12.09 0.33
N THR A 61 -10.42 -13.22 0.98
CA THR A 61 -10.74 -14.47 0.29
C THR A 61 -12.25 -14.54 0.07
N ASN A 62 -12.68 -14.75 -1.18
CA ASN A 62 -14.09 -14.96 -1.55
C ASN A 62 -15.08 -13.88 -1.08
N TYR A 63 -14.69 -12.60 -1.11
CA TYR A 63 -15.52 -11.49 -0.58
C TYR A 63 -15.90 -11.64 0.91
N GLY A 64 -15.16 -12.48 1.64
CA GLY A 64 -15.35 -12.72 3.06
C GLY A 64 -14.69 -11.65 3.94
N PRO A 65 -14.45 -11.97 5.23
CA PRO A 65 -13.76 -11.06 6.14
C PRO A 65 -12.38 -10.67 5.61
N LEU A 66 -11.88 -9.55 6.11
CA LEU A 66 -10.52 -9.09 5.83
C LEU A 66 -9.52 -10.09 6.40
N ASP A 67 -8.73 -10.72 5.53
CA ASP A 67 -7.66 -11.63 5.93
C ASP A 67 -6.43 -10.84 6.41
N SER A 68 -6.09 -9.77 5.70
CA SER A 68 -4.99 -8.89 6.07
C SER A 68 -5.17 -7.47 5.55
N LYS A 69 -4.57 -6.53 6.28
CA LYS A 69 -4.41 -5.12 5.90
C LYS A 69 -2.94 -4.77 6.00
N ARG A 70 -2.38 -4.20 4.94
CA ARG A 70 -1.00 -3.73 4.87
C ARG A 70 -1.00 -2.31 4.32
N TYR A 71 -0.05 -1.51 4.76
CA TYR A 71 0.01 -0.10 4.41
C TYR A 71 1.36 0.23 3.83
N PHE A 72 1.36 0.95 2.72
CA PHE A 72 2.58 1.30 2.00
C PHE A 72 2.62 2.80 1.74
N VAL A 73 3.78 3.39 1.99
CA VAL A 73 4.05 4.80 1.71
C VAL A 73 5.25 4.89 0.81
N THR A 74 5.31 5.96 0.02
CA THR A 74 6.48 6.24 -0.81
C THR A 74 7.11 7.56 -0.36
N GLY A 75 8.44 7.55 -0.23
CA GLY A 75 9.23 8.74 0.02
C GLY A 75 9.57 9.47 -1.28
N SER A 76 10.47 10.45 -1.17
CA SER A 76 10.98 11.22 -2.32
C SER A 76 11.78 10.39 -3.33
N ASP A 77 12.22 9.19 -2.93
CA ASP A 77 12.95 8.22 -3.74
C ASP A 77 12.05 7.36 -4.65
N GLY A 78 10.72 7.48 -4.52
CA GLY A 78 9.76 6.69 -5.29
C GLY A 78 9.73 5.20 -4.90
N VAL A 79 10.42 4.82 -3.82
CA VAL A 79 10.39 3.46 -3.28
C VAL A 79 9.27 3.37 -2.27
N PHE A 80 8.46 2.31 -2.35
CA PHE A 80 7.45 2.06 -1.34
C PHE A 80 8.03 1.26 -0.17
N VAL A 81 7.65 1.65 1.04
CA VAL A 81 7.98 0.98 2.29
C VAL A 81 6.70 0.63 3.05
N GLU A 82 6.71 -0.52 3.70
CA GLU A 82 5.58 -0.97 4.51
C GLU A 82 5.62 -0.32 5.89
N VAL A 83 4.48 0.25 6.29
CA VAL A 83 4.29 0.96 7.56
C VAL A 83 3.22 0.27 8.40
N THR A 84 3.26 0.51 9.70
CA THR A 84 2.27 -0.02 10.64
C THR A 84 1.01 0.84 10.65
N GLU A 85 -0.11 0.26 11.06
CA GLU A 85 -1.37 1.00 11.25
C GLU A 85 -1.23 2.10 12.30
N GLN A 86 -0.46 1.84 13.37
CA GLN A 86 -0.20 2.82 14.42
C GLN A 86 0.49 4.06 13.86
N TRP A 87 1.48 3.89 12.98
CA TRP A 87 2.17 5.03 12.37
C TRP A 87 1.22 5.90 11.53
N LEU A 88 0.25 5.30 10.84
CA LEU A 88 -0.75 6.06 10.09
C LEU A 88 -1.64 6.91 11.00
N ILE A 89 -2.01 6.36 12.15
CA ILE A 89 -2.79 7.07 13.16
C ILE A 89 -1.98 8.23 13.73
N ASP A 90 -0.72 7.97 14.08
CA ASP A 90 0.18 8.99 14.63
C ASP A 90 0.48 10.11 13.61
N ALA A 91 0.56 9.75 12.32
CA ALA A 91 0.73 10.69 11.21
C ALA A 91 -0.58 11.34 10.73
N ASN A 92 -1.72 11.03 11.37
CA ASN A 92 -3.04 11.61 11.08
C ASN A 92 -3.49 11.45 9.62
N PHE A 93 -3.27 10.27 9.02
CA PHE A 93 -3.79 9.97 7.68
C PHE A 93 -5.29 9.64 7.73
N GLU A 94 -6.04 10.23 6.81
CA GLU A 94 -7.47 9.97 6.66
C GLU A 94 -7.77 9.08 5.45
N LYS A 95 -8.82 8.25 5.60
CA LYS A 95 -9.30 7.42 4.51
C LYS A 95 -9.98 8.29 3.46
N LEU A 96 -9.47 8.23 2.24
CA LEU A 96 -10.06 8.90 1.10
C LEU A 96 -11.32 8.14 0.63
N ASN A 97 -12.50 8.76 0.73
CA ASN A 97 -13.80 8.17 0.35
C ASN A 97 -14.39 8.83 -0.92
N THR A 98 -13.57 9.13 -1.92
CA THR A 98 -14.00 9.72 -3.21
C THR A 98 -14.29 8.68 -4.29
#